data_AF-A0A6L4A7J4-F1
#
_entry.id   AF-A0A6L4A7J4-F1
#
_cell.length_a   1.000
_cell.length_b   1.000
_cell.length_c   1.000
_cell.angle_alpha   90.00
_cell.angle_beta   90.00
_cell.angle_gamma   90.00
#
_symmetry.space_group_name_H-M   'P 1'
#
loop_
_entity.id
_entity.type
_entity.pdbx_description
1 polymer ?
#
loop_
_entity_poly.entity_id
_entity_poly.type
_entity_poly.pdbx_seq_one_letter_code
_entity_poly.pdbx_strand_id
1 'polypeptide(L)'
;MTLDPQLKANLARFIPADLMDLLPEDDKAMSQAIRRLSSLQKSVSSFLPLYIADNEDLLTRDYGDFRPGTFMFSDVSGFTALSEKLQVAKGVEAVEILTEVI
;
A
#
# COMPACT_ATOMS: atom_id res chain seq x y z
N MET A 1 24.91 -19.44 6.13
CA MET A 1 23.72 -20.00 5.43
C MET A 1 23.51 -19.12 4.21
N THR A 2 23.51 -19.64 2.98
CA THR A 2 23.41 -18.79 1.78
C THR A 2 21.95 -18.54 1.43
N LEU A 3 21.59 -17.28 1.14
CA LEU A 3 20.26 -16.93 0.62
C LEU A 3 20.03 -17.61 -0.73
N ASP A 4 18.84 -18.17 -0.90
CA ASP A 4 18.36 -18.67 -2.19
C ASP A 4 18.45 -17.56 -3.26
N PRO A 5 18.98 -17.84 -4.48
CA PRO A 5 19.11 -16.84 -5.53
C PRO A 5 17.80 -16.17 -5.94
N GLN A 6 16.69 -16.91 -5.94
CA GLN A 6 15.37 -16.36 -6.29
C GLN A 6 14.89 -15.40 -5.20
N LEU A 7 15.03 -15.80 -3.93
CA LEU A 7 14.75 -14.94 -2.80
C LEU A 7 15.62 -13.67 -2.82
N LYS A 8 16.91 -13.79 -3.13
CA LYS A 8 17.82 -12.64 -3.25
C LYS A 8 17.36 -11.66 -4.34
N ALA A 9 16.97 -12.16 -5.51
CA ALA A 9 16.47 -11.33 -6.60
C ALA A 9 15.15 -10.61 -6.24
N ASN A 10 14.26 -11.30 -5.53
CA ASN A 10 12.99 -10.72 -5.07
C ASN A 10 13.25 -9.61 -4.04
N LEU A 11 14.11 -9.84 -3.05
CA LEU A 11 14.42 -8.87 -2.00
C LEU A 11 15.14 -7.62 -2.53
N ALA A 12 16.03 -7.78 -3.51
CA ALA A 12 16.77 -6.66 -4.13
C ALA A 12 15.87 -5.60 -4.77
N ARG A 13 14.61 -5.93 -5.08
CA ARG A 13 13.62 -4.96 -5.60
C ARG A 13 13.02 -4.05 -4.52
N PHE A 14 13.05 -4.49 -3.26
CA PHE A 14 12.30 -3.87 -2.17
C PHE A 14 13.20 -3.42 -1.01
N ILE A 15 14.46 -3.84 -0.99
CA ILE A 15 15.42 -3.55 0.06
C ILE A 15 16.67 -2.88 -0.54
N PRO A 16 17.22 -1.85 0.12
CA PRO A 16 18.52 -1.26 -0.22
C PRO A 16 19.67 -2.26 -0.30
N ALA A 17 20.63 -2.01 -1.21
CA ALA A 17 21.75 -2.93 -1.49
C ALA A 17 22.69 -3.12 -0.28
N ASP A 18 22.89 -2.09 0.53
CA ASP A 18 23.68 -2.11 1.75
C ASP A 18 23.14 -3.10 2.79
N LEU A 19 21.82 -3.24 2.89
CA LEU A 19 21.20 -4.25 3.75
C LEU A 19 21.25 -5.65 3.10
N MET A 20 21.15 -5.74 1.78
CA MET A 20 21.22 -7.03 1.06
C MET A 20 22.58 -7.72 1.19
N ASP A 21 23.67 -6.96 1.25
CA ASP A 21 25.02 -7.50 1.38
C ASP A 21 25.31 -8.06 2.79
N LEU A 22 24.56 -7.60 3.80
CA LEU A 22 24.70 -8.03 5.19
C LEU A 22 23.80 -9.22 5.56
N LEU A 23 22.88 -9.61 4.68
CA LEU A 23 21.97 -10.73 4.90
C LEU A 23 22.61 -12.05 4.43
N PRO A 24 22.37 -13.17 5.13
CA PRO A 24 21.50 -13.33 6.31
C PRO A 24 22.25 -13.28 7.65
N GLU A 25 23.52 -12.89 7.66
CA GLU A 25 24.42 -13.11 8.80
C GLU A 25 24.28 -12.04 9.90
N ASP A 26 23.78 -10.85 9.57
CA ASP A 26 23.53 -9.77 10.53
C ASP A 26 22.04 -9.70 10.96
N ASP A 27 21.77 -10.04 12.22
CA ASP A 27 20.44 -9.96 12.84
C ASP A 27 19.84 -8.55 12.84
N LYS A 28 20.68 -7.51 12.92
CA LYS A 28 20.23 -6.10 12.85
C LYS A 28 19.82 -5.77 11.43
N ALA A 29 20.60 -6.19 10.43
CA ALA A 29 20.24 -6.02 9.02
C ALA A 29 18.92 -6.76 8.71
N MET A 30 18.77 -7.99 9.24
CA MET A 30 17.54 -8.78 9.14
C MET A 30 16.32 -8.06 9.74
N SER A 31 16.46 -7.54 10.97
CA SER A 31 15.39 -6.80 11.63
C SER A 31 15.00 -5.52 10.86
N GLN A 32 15.99 -4.82 10.30
CA GLN A 32 15.73 -3.63 9.47
C GLN A 32 15.06 -3.96 8.15
N ALA A 33 15.50 -5.04 7.48
CA ALA A 33 14.90 -5.56 6.27
C ALA A 33 13.42 -5.91 6.49
N ILE A 34 13.11 -6.69 7.54
CA ILE A 34 11.73 -7.05 7.90
C ILE A 34 10.90 -5.80 8.16
N ARG A 35 11.39 -4.86 8.98
CA ARG A 35 10.66 -3.61 9.28
C ARG A 35 10.33 -2.81 8.02
N ARG A 36 11.27 -2.71 7.07
CA ARG A 36 11.04 -2.02 5.79
C ARG A 36 9.99 -2.73 4.95
N LEU A 37 10.10 -4.05 4.79
CA LEU A 37 9.13 -4.83 4.04
C LEU A 37 7.72 -4.73 4.64
N SER A 38 7.60 -4.85 5.98
CA SER A 38 6.31 -4.68 6.66
C SER A 38 5.75 -3.26 6.53
N SER A 39 6.60 -2.24 6.58
CA SER A 39 6.17 -0.86 6.33
C SER A 39 5.66 -0.67 4.91
N LEU A 40 6.37 -1.23 3.92
CA LEU A 40 5.96 -1.17 2.52
C LEU A 40 4.64 -1.90 2.30
N GLN A 41 4.51 -3.11 2.84
CA GLN A 41 3.28 -3.90 2.80
C GLN A 41 2.11 -3.09 3.37
N LYS A 42 2.29 -2.48 4.56
CA LYS A 42 1.26 -1.67 5.21
C LYS A 42 0.87 -0.43 4.40
N SER A 43 1.84 0.25 3.80
CA SER A 43 1.60 1.43 2.96
C SER A 43 0.90 1.08 1.65
N VAL A 44 1.18 -0.09 1.06
CA VAL A 44 0.50 -0.52 -0.17
C VAL A 44 -0.90 -1.04 0.16
N SER A 45 -1.04 -1.82 1.24
CA SER A 45 -2.33 -2.39 1.64
C SER A 45 -3.34 -1.34 2.10
N SER A 46 -2.91 -0.14 2.54
CA SER A 46 -3.83 0.95 2.88
C SER A 46 -4.64 1.48 1.70
N PHE A 47 -4.21 1.20 0.47
CA PHE A 47 -4.94 1.56 -0.75
C PHE A 47 -5.85 0.43 -1.25
N LEU A 48 -5.82 -0.73 -0.57
CA LEU A 48 -6.61 -1.89 -0.96
C LEU A 48 -7.76 -2.10 0.03
N PRO A 49 -8.97 -2.44 -0.47
CA PRO A 49 -10.00 -3.01 0.38
C PRO A 49 -9.46 -4.22 1.15
N LEU A 50 -9.81 -4.34 2.43
CA LEU A 50 -9.30 -5.40 3.31
C LEU A 50 -9.51 -6.81 2.72
N TYR A 51 -10.66 -7.07 2.11
CA TYR A 51 -10.97 -8.37 1.51
C TYR A 51 -10.05 -8.73 0.33
N ILE A 52 -9.41 -7.74 -0.31
CA ILE A 52 -8.39 -7.95 -1.34
C ILE A 52 -7.04 -8.21 -0.68
N ALA A 53 -6.69 -7.43 0.35
CA ALA A 53 -5.41 -7.57 1.04
C ALA A 53 -5.25 -8.92 1.76
N ASP A 54 -6.34 -9.50 2.26
CA ASP A 54 -6.33 -10.74 3.04
C ASP A 54 -6.42 -12.03 2.20
N ASN A 55 -6.60 -11.92 0.87
CA ASN A 55 -6.81 -13.08 0.02
C ASN A 55 -5.92 -13.05 -1.23
N GLU A 56 -4.75 -13.69 -1.12
CA GLU A 56 -3.76 -13.79 -2.21
C GLU A 56 -4.29 -14.50 -3.47
N ASP A 57 -5.31 -15.35 -3.34
CA ASP A 57 -5.91 -16.04 -4.49
C ASP A 57 -6.59 -15.06 -5.46
N LEU A 58 -7.00 -13.88 -4.97
CA LEU A 58 -7.61 -12.82 -5.79
C LEU A 58 -6.61 -12.16 -6.74
N LEU A 59 -5.31 -12.28 -6.48
CA LEU A 59 -4.26 -11.66 -7.30
C LEU A 59 -3.82 -12.54 -8.47
N THR A 60 -4.22 -13.81 -8.49
CA THR A 60 -3.66 -14.80 -9.42
C THR A 60 -4.70 -15.50 -10.30
N ARG A 61 -6.00 -15.28 -10.07
CA ARG A 61 -7.09 -15.92 -10.81
C ARG A 61 -8.27 -14.98 -10.99
N ASP A 62 -9.02 -15.18 -12.07
CA ASP A 62 -10.35 -14.59 -12.21
C ASP A 62 -11.25 -15.14 -11.11
N TYR A 63 -11.52 -14.31 -10.10
CA TYR A 63 -12.25 -14.69 -8.91
C TYR A 63 -13.70 -14.20 -8.97
N GLY A 64 -14.64 -15.14 -8.99
CA GLY A 64 -16.06 -14.89 -8.77
C GLY A 64 -16.51 -15.65 -7.54
N ASP A 65 -16.96 -14.94 -6.50
CA ASP A 65 -17.52 -15.56 -5.29
C ASP A 65 -18.81 -14.85 -4.88
N PHE A 66 -19.77 -15.63 -4.39
CA PHE A 66 -21.04 -15.14 -3.89
C PHE A 66 -21.00 -15.10 -2.37
N ARG A 67 -20.60 -13.94 -1.84
CA ARG A 67 -20.54 -13.74 -0.39
C ARG A 67 -21.76 -12.98 0.12
N PRO A 68 -22.44 -13.46 1.18
CA PRO A 68 -23.43 -12.67 1.87
C PRO A 68 -22.74 -11.46 2.51
N GLY A 69 -23.32 -10.28 2.34
CA GLY A 69 -22.76 -9.04 2.84
C GLY A 69 -23.76 -7.90 2.75
N THR A 70 -23.47 -6.81 3.45
CA THR A 70 -24.24 -5.57 3.34
C THR A 70 -23.36 -4.53 2.66
N PHE A 71 -23.89 -3.88 1.63
CA PHE A 71 -23.22 -2.77 0.97
C PHE A 71 -23.69 -1.45 1.57
N MET A 72 -22.74 -0.61 1.97
CA MET A 72 -23.02 0.77 2.33
C MET A 72 -22.55 1.67 1.19
N PHE A 73 -23.48 2.45 0.66
CA PHE A 73 -23.17 3.50 -0.32
C PHE A 73 -23.26 4.84 0.39
N SER A 74 -22.13 5.53 0.50
CA SER A 74 -22.07 6.87 1.06
C SER A 74 -21.91 7.88 -0.07
N ASP A 75 -22.78 8.88 -0.11
CA ASP A 75 -22.70 9.96 -1.09
C ASP A 75 -21.66 11.00 -0.64
N VAL A 76 -20.56 11.09 -1.38
CA VAL A 76 -19.49 12.07 -1.18
C VAL A 76 -19.54 13.23 -2.19
N SER A 77 -20.61 13.30 -3.00
CA SER A 77 -20.75 14.30 -4.08
C SER A 77 -20.68 15.75 -3.61
N GLY A 78 -21.17 16.02 -2.40
CA GLY A 78 -21.10 17.35 -1.78
C GLY A 78 -19.66 17.83 -1.56
N PHE A 79 -18.75 16.93 -1.19
CA PHE A 79 -17.34 17.24 -0.99
C PHE A 79 -16.61 17.39 -2.34
N THR A 80 -16.90 16.52 -3.31
CA THR A 80 -16.27 16.61 -4.63
C THR A 80 -16.69 17.87 -5.39
N ALA A 81 -17.94 18.32 -5.24
CA ALA A 81 -18.39 19.59 -5.82
C ALA A 81 -17.74 20.81 -5.15
N LEU A 82 -17.41 20.71 -3.85
CA LEU A 82 -16.75 21.78 -3.11
C LEU A 82 -15.27 21.90 -3.52
N SER A 83 -14.58 20.78 -3.73
CA SER A 83 -13.18 20.78 -4.17
C SER A 83 -13.01 21.42 -5.55
N GLU A 84 -13.88 21.10 -6.52
CA GLU A 84 -13.88 21.74 -7.84
C GLU A 84 -14.08 23.26 -7.75
N LYS A 85 -15.06 23.71 -6.93
CA LYS A 85 -15.31 25.15 -6.75
C LYS A 85 -14.12 25.86 -6.12
N LEU A 86 -13.44 25.24 -5.16
CA LEU A 86 -12.26 25.81 -4.51
C LEU A 86 -11.04 25.83 -5.43
N GLN A 87 -10.85 24.80 -6.25
CA GLN A 87 -9.81 24.77 -7.27
C GLN A 87 -9.99 25.91 -8.28
N VAL A 88 -11.22 26.16 -8.74
CA VAL A 88 -11.55 27.28 -9.64
C VAL A 88 -11.34 28.64 -8.95
N ALA A 89 -11.71 28.77 -7.67
CA ALA A 89 -11.67 30.04 -6.95
C ALA A 89 -10.27 30.44 -6.44
N LYS A 90 -9.41 29.48 -6.11
CA LYS A 90 -8.15 29.73 -5.38
C LYS A 90 -6.93 28.96 -5.90
N GLY A 91 -7.07 28.19 -6.97
CA GLY A 91 -5.95 27.43 -7.55
C GLY A 91 -5.55 26.19 -6.74
N VAL A 92 -4.37 25.64 -7.03
CA VAL A 92 -3.92 24.32 -6.55
C VAL A 92 -3.70 24.26 -5.03
N GLU A 93 -3.21 25.34 -4.41
CA GLU A 93 -2.98 25.42 -2.95
C GLU A 93 -4.25 25.21 -2.11
N ALA A 94 -5.44 25.50 -2.67
CA ALA A 94 -6.70 25.30 -1.96
C ALA A 94 -7.16 23.83 -1.92
N VAL A 95 -6.65 22.99 -2.83
CA VAL A 95 -6.95 21.56 -2.85
C VAL A 95 -6.19 20.84 -1.72
N GLU A 96 -4.95 21.26 -1.45
CA GLU A 96 -4.14 20.71 -0.35
C GLU A 96 -4.76 20.97 1.02
N ILE A 97 -5.32 22.17 1.23
CA ILE A 97 -6.07 22.53 2.45
C ILE A 97 -7.28 21.61 2.65
N LEU A 98 -7.92 21.14 1.58
CA LEU A 98 -9.07 20.26 1.69
C LEU A 98 -8.70 18.84 2.13
N THR A 99 -7.52 18.35 1.73
CA THR A 99 -6.97 17.07 2.18
C THR A 99 -6.53 17.06 3.65
N GLU A 100 -6.26 18.22 4.28
CA GLU A 100 -5.90 18.30 5.70
C GLU A 100 -7.12 18.34 6.64
N VAL A 101 -8.30 18.72 6.14
CA VAL A 101 -9.52 18.92 6.95
C VAL A 101 -10.34 17.63 7.10
N ILE A 102 -10.02 16.59 6.32
CA ILE A 102 -10.75 15.31 6.25
C ILE A 102 -9.96 14.19 6.93
#